data_AF-A0A3A6S559-F1
#
_entry.id   AF-A0A3A6S559-F1
#
_cell.length_a   1.000
_cell.length_b   1.000
_cell.length_c   1.000
_cell.angle_alpha   90.00
_cell.angle_beta   90.00
_cell.angle_gamma   90.00
#
_symmetry.space_group_name_H-M   'P 1'
#
loop_
_entity.id
_entity.type
_entity.pdbx_description
1 polymer ?
#
loop_
_entity_poly.entity_id
_entity_poly.type
_entity_poly.pdbx_seq_one_letter_code
_entity_poly.pdbx_strand_id
1 'polypeptide(L)'
;MRTITTREQLLVGGKVRERIATHIVTGAHGYETLCTSGYNLQYNKERVLIENCEKVADGELPVTCHTCFSVWQDVHRFKPGDFDTVSGKGNFTDTELTKITIGREPEEGQSPNEKAC
;
A
#
# COMPACT_ATOMS: atom_id res chain seq x y z
N MET A 1 17.85 -1.86 -3.29
CA MET A 1 16.47 -2.32 -3.05
C MET A 1 15.56 -1.11 -3.26
N ARG A 2 14.51 -1.22 -4.09
CA ARG A 2 13.53 -0.14 -4.25
C ARG A 2 12.28 -0.49 -3.45
N THR A 3 11.67 0.49 -2.83
CA THR A 3 10.45 0.34 -2.03
C THR A 3 9.40 1.35 -2.43
N ILE A 4 8.15 1.01 -2.16
CA ILE A 4 7.00 1.90 -2.30
C ILE A 4 6.14 1.80 -1.05
N THR A 5 5.51 2.88 -0.63
CA THR A 5 4.50 2.86 0.43
C THR A 5 3.13 3.04 -0.20
N THR A 6 2.19 2.19 0.19
CA THR A 6 0.82 2.18 -0.31
C THR A 6 -0.18 2.42 0.81
N ARG A 7 -1.34 2.97 0.44
CA ARG A 7 -2.57 2.89 1.21
C ARG A 7 -3.43 1.80 0.60
N GLU A 8 -3.73 0.79 1.39
CA GLU A 8 -4.52 -0.36 0.94
C GLU A 8 -5.83 -0.42 1.70
N GLN A 9 -6.93 -0.50 0.96
CA GLN A 9 -8.29 -0.60 1.48
C GLN A 9 -8.96 -1.86 0.95
N LEU A 10 -9.59 -2.61 1.84
CA LEU A 10 -10.34 -3.84 1.52
C LEU A 10 -11.76 -3.74 2.08
N LEU A 11 -12.77 -4.00 1.25
CA LEU A 11 -14.16 -4.09 1.68
C LEU A 11 -14.49 -5.54 2.05
N VAL A 12 -14.56 -5.83 3.35
CA VAL A 12 -14.83 -7.18 3.88
C VAL A 12 -16.03 -7.12 4.81
N GLY A 13 -17.06 -7.91 4.52
CA GLY A 13 -18.26 -7.96 5.36
C GLY A 13 -18.98 -6.61 5.50
N GLY A 14 -18.92 -5.76 4.46
CA GLY A 14 -19.53 -4.42 4.47
C GLY A 14 -18.75 -3.36 5.25
N LYS A 15 -17.56 -3.69 5.78
CA LYS A 15 -16.66 -2.75 6.45
C LYS A 15 -15.36 -2.61 5.68
N VAL A 16 -14.82 -1.40 5.64
CA VAL A 16 -13.51 -1.15 5.07
C VAL A 16 -12.46 -1.39 6.13
N ARG A 17 -11.47 -2.21 5.77
CA ARG A 17 -10.22 -2.36 6.51
C ARG A 17 -9.13 -1.65 5.73
N GLU A 18 -8.29 -0.92 6.44
CA GLU A 18 -7.23 -0.13 5.83
C GLU A 18 -5.87 -0.43 6.44
N ARG A 19 -4.81 -0.33 5.64
CA ARG A 19 -3.43 -0.26 6.13
C ARG A 19 -2.60 0.71 5.32
N ILE A 20 -1.52 1.17 5.93
CA ILE A 20 -0.37 1.76 5.25
C ILE A 20 0.78 0.77 5.35
N ALA A 21 1.33 0.35 4.22
CA ALA A 21 2.40 -0.63 4.17
C ALA A 21 3.48 -0.24 3.16
N THR A 22 4.72 -0.61 3.45
CA THR A 22 5.90 -0.40 2.61
C THR A 22 6.33 -1.73 2.03
N HIS A 23 6.46 -1.77 0.70
CA HIS A 23 6.63 -2.98 -0.11
C HIS A 23 7.97 -2.96 -0.85
N ILE A 24 8.50 -4.15 -1.13
CA ILE A 24 9.66 -4.31 -2.02
C ILE A 24 9.17 -4.27 -3.46
N VAL A 25 9.79 -3.42 -4.28
CA VAL A 25 9.55 -3.33 -5.73
C VAL A 25 10.44 -4.34 -6.46
N THR A 26 9.84 -5.13 -7.36
CA THR A 26 10.55 -6.14 -8.17
C THR A 26 10.62 -5.78 -9.64
N GLY A 27 9.67 -5.02 -10.18
CA GLY A 27 9.65 -4.67 -11.59
C GLY A 27 10.51 -3.47 -11.95
N ALA A 28 10.87 -3.36 -13.24
CA ALA A 28 11.74 -2.30 -13.76
C ALA A 28 11.13 -0.90 -13.58
N HIS A 29 9.80 -0.81 -13.72
CA HIS A 29 9.04 0.44 -13.78
C HIS A 29 8.51 0.92 -12.42
N GLY A 30 8.68 0.15 -11.34
CA GLY A 30 8.31 0.60 -10.00
C GLY A 30 6.86 0.33 -9.60
N TYR A 31 6.10 -0.42 -10.42
CA TYR A 31 4.69 -0.70 -10.17
C TYR A 31 4.46 -2.10 -9.59
N GLU A 32 5.33 -3.05 -9.90
CA GLU A 32 5.24 -4.43 -9.44
C GLU A 32 5.92 -4.58 -8.08
N THR A 33 5.17 -5.07 -7.10
CA THR A 33 5.72 -5.41 -5.78
C THR A 33 5.96 -6.90 -5.64
N LEU A 34 6.78 -7.26 -4.67
CA LEU A 34 7.03 -8.67 -4.34
C LEU A 34 5.79 -9.36 -3.76
N CYS A 35 4.94 -8.64 -3.02
CA CYS A 35 3.81 -9.25 -2.30
C CYS A 35 2.44 -9.10 -2.95
N THR A 36 2.29 -8.24 -3.96
CA THR A 36 1.01 -7.97 -4.64
C THR A 36 1.23 -7.72 -6.13
N SER A 37 0.15 -7.71 -6.90
CA SER A 37 0.16 -7.30 -8.32
C SER A 37 0.45 -5.80 -8.55
N GLY A 38 0.90 -5.05 -7.54
CA GLY A 38 1.14 -3.61 -7.64
C GLY A 38 -0.07 -2.74 -7.28
N TYR A 39 -0.10 -1.52 -7.81
CA TYR A 39 -1.20 -0.57 -7.67
C TYR A 39 -2.42 -1.04 -8.45
N ASN A 40 -3.49 -1.42 -7.75
CA ASN A 40 -4.67 -2.01 -8.37
C ASN A 40 -5.96 -1.57 -7.71
N LEU A 41 -7.00 -1.46 -8.54
CA LEU A 41 -8.40 -1.42 -8.12
C LEU A 41 -9.04 -2.75 -8.49
N GLN A 42 -9.78 -3.36 -7.57
CA GLN A 42 -10.56 -4.56 -7.88
C GLN A 42 -12.05 -4.34 -7.61
N TYR A 43 -12.86 -4.77 -8.57
CA TYR A 43 -14.30 -4.73 -8.49
C TYR A 43 -14.86 -6.14 -8.46
N ASN A 44 -15.93 -6.36 -7.70
CA ASN A 44 -16.67 -7.61 -7.73
C ASN A 44 -17.56 -7.71 -8.99
N LYS A 45 -18.29 -8.83 -9.15
CA LYS A 45 -19.20 -9.06 -10.28
C LYS A 45 -20.33 -8.03 -10.39
N GLU A 46 -20.69 -7.39 -9.29
CA GLU A 46 -21.73 -6.36 -9.19
C GLU A 46 -21.18 -4.95 -9.42
N ARG A 47 -19.90 -4.83 -9.82
CA ARG A 47 -19.18 -3.56 -10.01
C ARG A 47 -19.03 -2.73 -8.74
N VAL A 48 -19.08 -3.37 -7.57
CA VAL A 48 -18.70 -2.74 -6.30
C VAL A 48 -17.18 -2.84 -6.15
N LEU A 49 -16.54 -1.71 -5.81
CA LEU A 49 -15.11 -1.65 -5.51
C LEU A 49 -14.84 -2.38 -4.20
N ILE A 50 -14.01 -3.42 -4.24
CA ILE A 50 -13.70 -4.29 -3.09
C ILE A 50 -12.24 -4.22 -2.64
N GLU A 51 -11.34 -3.71 -3.48
CA GLU A 51 -9.93 -3.45 -3.14
C GLU A 51 -9.45 -2.18 -3.83
N ASN A 52 -8.71 -1.36 -3.09
CA ASN A 52 -7.92 -0.25 -3.62
C ASN A 52 -6.51 -0.29 -3.02
N CYS A 53 -5.50 -0.27 -3.87
CA CYS A 53 -4.10 -0.13 -3.48
C CYS A 53 -3.53 1.11 -4.18
N GLU A 54 -3.36 2.19 -3.42
CA GLU A 54 -2.92 3.49 -3.90
C GLU A 54 -1.48 3.78 -3.45
N LYS A 55 -0.67 4.34 -4.35
CA LYS A 55 0.68 4.84 -4.02
C LYS A 55 0.61 6.07 -3.15
N VAL A 56 1.41 6.11 -2.08
CA VAL A 56 1.59 7.32 -1.27
C VAL A 56 3.04 7.78 -1.13
N ALA A 57 4.04 6.90 -1.25
CA ALA A 57 5.46 7.29 -1.23
C ALA A 57 6.38 6.30 -1.98
N ASP A 58 7.63 6.73 -2.25
CA ASP A 58 8.71 5.92 -2.80
C ASP A 58 9.93 5.93 -1.87
N GLY A 59 10.67 4.82 -1.83
CA GLY A 59 11.99 4.75 -1.20
C GLY A 59 11.99 4.75 0.33
N GLU A 60 10.84 4.60 0.96
CA GLU A 60 10.74 4.52 2.42
C GLU A 60 11.24 3.18 2.97
N LEU A 61 11.81 3.25 4.17
CA LEU A 61 12.23 2.12 4.98
C LEU A 61 11.83 2.39 6.43
N PRO A 62 11.60 1.35 7.24
CA PRO A 62 11.74 -0.09 6.95
C PRO A 62 10.59 -0.68 6.12
N VAL A 63 10.80 -1.85 5.52
CA VAL A 63 9.73 -2.61 4.85
C VAL A 63 8.74 -3.14 5.90
N THR A 64 7.44 -2.93 5.67
CA THR A 64 6.36 -3.29 6.61
C THR A 64 5.31 -4.24 6.00
N CYS A 65 5.34 -4.53 4.68
CA CYS A 65 4.53 -5.62 4.10
C CYS A 65 5.00 -6.97 4.66
N HIS A 66 4.21 -7.59 5.53
CA HIS A 66 4.46 -8.91 6.09
C HIS A 66 4.72 -9.98 5.02
N THR A 67 3.97 -9.96 3.92
CA THR A 67 4.19 -10.89 2.81
C THR A 67 5.51 -10.62 2.07
N CYS A 68 5.92 -9.34 1.92
CA CYS A 68 7.26 -9.04 1.37
C CYS A 68 8.34 -9.59 2.29
N PHE A 69 8.17 -9.45 3.61
CA PHE A 69 9.10 -10.01 4.58
C PHE A 69 9.18 -11.54 4.46
N SER A 70 8.06 -12.26 4.47
CA SER A 70 8.04 -13.72 4.35
C SER A 70 8.71 -14.20 3.05
N VAL A 71 8.29 -13.68 1.90
CA VAL A 71 8.83 -14.09 0.59
C VAL A 71 10.33 -13.78 0.52
N TRP A 72 10.73 -12.58 0.97
CA TRP A 72 12.12 -12.16 0.90
C TRP A 72 13.02 -12.93 1.88
N GLN A 73 12.55 -13.25 3.09
CA GLN A 73 13.26 -14.08 4.05
C GLN A 73 13.53 -15.48 3.48
N ASP A 74 12.57 -16.04 2.75
CA ASP A 74 12.70 -17.35 2.12
C ASP A 74 13.71 -17.35 0.97
N VAL A 75 13.78 -16.26 0.18
CA VAL A 75 14.69 -16.17 -0.99
C VAL A 75 16.06 -15.57 -0.69
N HIS A 76 16.18 -14.72 0.34
CA HIS A 76 17.39 -13.98 0.66
C HIS A 76 17.63 -13.89 2.18
N ARG A 77 18.81 -14.29 2.64
CA ARG A 77 19.24 -14.20 4.05
C ARG A 77 19.61 -12.77 4.46
N PHE A 78 18.63 -11.88 4.64
CA PHE A 78 18.84 -10.47 5.01
C PHE A 78 19.06 -10.21 6.51
N LYS A 79 19.48 -8.98 6.83
CA LYS A 79 19.72 -8.50 8.20
C LYS A 79 18.41 -8.01 8.85
N PRO A 80 18.24 -8.15 10.17
CA PRO A 80 16.99 -7.77 10.85
C PRO A 80 16.54 -6.31 10.69
N GLY A 81 17.45 -5.37 10.38
CA GLY A 81 17.15 -3.93 10.34
C GLY A 81 16.43 -3.44 9.08
N ASP A 82 16.28 -4.27 8.05
CA ASP A 82 15.63 -3.89 6.79
C ASP A 82 14.09 -3.99 6.86
N PHE A 83 13.57 -4.57 7.95
CA PHE A 83 12.16 -4.89 8.14
C PHE A 83 11.66 -4.42 9.50
N ASP A 84 10.40 -4.00 9.56
CA ASP A 84 9.69 -3.75 10.81
C ASP A 84 8.45 -4.64 10.86
N THR A 85 8.61 -5.78 11.53
CA THR A 85 7.56 -6.79 11.75
C THR A 85 7.02 -6.78 13.18
N VAL A 86 7.52 -5.88 14.04
CA VAL A 86 7.22 -5.88 15.48
C VAL A 86 6.37 -4.69 15.91
N SER A 87 6.42 -3.56 15.21
CA SER A 87 5.62 -2.38 15.57
C SER A 87 4.13 -2.50 15.24
N GLY A 88 3.76 -3.50 14.44
CA GLY A 88 2.41 -3.63 13.89
C GLY A 88 2.12 -2.69 12.71
N LYS A 89 3.09 -1.87 12.26
CA LYS A 89 2.98 -1.14 10.99
C LYS A 89 2.77 -2.12 9.83
N GLY A 90 1.93 -1.74 8.87
CA GLY A 90 1.53 -2.63 7.77
C GLY A 90 0.41 -3.64 8.11
N ASN A 91 -0.17 -3.58 9.31
CA ASN A 91 -1.38 -4.34 9.65
C ASN A 91 -2.65 -3.62 9.22
N PHE A 92 -3.65 -4.41 8.83
CA PHE A 92 -5.00 -3.90 8.58
C PHE A 92 -5.69 -3.55 9.90
N THR A 93 -6.24 -2.34 9.94
CA THR A 93 -7.13 -1.86 10.99
C THR A 93 -8.53 -1.67 10.42
N ASP A 94 -9.55 -1.96 11.22
CA ASP A 94 -10.92 -1.67 10.84
C ASP A 94 -11.14 -0.15 10.84
N THR A 95 -11.91 0.33 9.88
CA THR A 95 -12.34 1.73 9.80
C THR A 95 -13.85 1.81 10.02
N GLU A 96 -14.35 3.03 10.28
CA GLU A 96 -15.80 3.30 10.33
C GLU A 96 -16.44 3.41 8.93
N LEU A 97 -15.64 3.26 7.86
CA LEU A 97 -16.11 3.37 6.49
C LEU A 97 -16.79 2.07 6.02
N THR A 98 -17.85 2.23 5.24
CA THR A 98 -18.58 1.14 4.58
C THR A 98 -18.32 1.06 3.08
N LYS A 99 -17.51 1.99 2.54
CA LYS A 99 -17.13 2.07 1.13
C LYS A 99 -15.68 2.54 1.00
N ILE A 100 -14.99 1.97 0.01
CA ILE A 100 -13.61 2.32 -0.33
C ILE A 100 -13.56 3.72 -0.97
N THR A 101 -12.52 4.48 -0.65
CA THR A 101 -12.25 5.82 -1.19
C THR A 101 -11.11 5.75 -2.20
N ILE A 102 -11.24 6.42 -3.34
CA ILE A 102 -10.15 6.53 -4.34
C ILE A 102 -9.64 7.97 -4.33
N GLY A 103 -8.32 8.15 -4.15
CA GLY A 103 -7.71 9.46 -4.00
C GLY A 103 -7.99 10.07 -2.62
N ARG A 104 -7.08 10.91 -2.13
CA ARG A 104 -7.44 11.89 -1.10
C ARG A 104 -8.38 12.91 -1.76
N GLU A 105 -9.54 13.18 -1.16
CA GLU A 105 -10.13 14.51 -1.35
C GLU A 105 -9.06 15.51 -0.89
N PRO A 106 -8.65 16.48 -1.73
CA PRO A 106 -7.73 17.50 -1.28
C PRO A 106 -8.36 18.18 -0.06
N GLU A 107 -7.61 18.32 1.03
CA GLU A 107 -8.02 19.19 2.11
C GLU A 107 -8.33 20.57 1.48
N GLU A 108 -9.53 21.10 1.72
CA GLU A 108 -9.92 22.44 1.28
C GLU A 108 -8.85 23.43 1.77
N GLY A 109 -7.98 23.89 0.86
CA GLY A 109 -6.96 24.88 1.20
C GLY A 109 -5.66 24.88 0.38
N GLN A 110 -5.35 23.86 -0.41
CA GLN A 110 -4.14 23.91 -1.25
C GLN A 110 -4.46 24.20 -2.72
N SER A 111 -4.44 25.50 -3.03
CA SER A 111 -4.35 26.04 -4.39
C SER A 111 -3.18 25.41 -5.15
N PRO A 112 -3.36 24.93 -6.40
CA PRO A 112 -2.24 24.54 -7.24
C PRO A 112 -1.55 25.81 -7.73
N ASN A 113 -0.56 26.29 -6.98
CA ASN A 113 0.29 27.36 -7.45
C ASN A 113 1.32 26.84 -8.46
N GLU A 114 1.50 27.66 -9.48
CA GLU A 114 2.30 27.50 -10.68
C GLU A 114 3.72 26.98 -10.43
N LYS A 115 4.20 26.12 -11.35
CA LYS A 115 5.41 26.36 -12.17
C LYS A 115 5.74 25.13 -13.02
N ALA A 116 5.53 25.23 -14.33
CA ALA A 116 6.32 24.50 -15.30
C ALA A 116 7.10 25.56 -16.10
N CYS A 117 8.42 25.53 -15.93
CA CYS A 117 9.39 26.09 -16.88
C CYS A 117 9.36 25.27 -18.16
#